data_AF-A0A0J8TGL8-F1
#
_entry.id   AF-A0A0J8TGL8-F1
#
_cell.length_a   1.000
_cell.length_b   1.000
_cell.length_c   1.000
_cell.angle_alpha   90.00
_cell.angle_beta   90.00
_cell.angle_gamma   90.00
#
_symmetry.space_group_name_H-M   'P 1'
#
loop_
_entity.id
_entity.type
_entity.pdbx_description
1 polymer ?
#
loop_
_entity_poly.entity_id
_entity_poly.type
_entity_poly.pdbx_seq_one_letter_code
_entity_poly.pdbx_strand_id
1 'polypeptide(L)'
;MKNVALCFMVCDRINEISEESRNLCVGQGLDLYWRHHVQCPSADDYITMVDNKTGSFFRLATRLMVAAAPSSFGSAELFQLVSLMGRYYQIRDDYQNLASDEGFCDDLSEGKFSLPLIHFLQHAPSQKADQIRGLIFHRHQRAGSPLKSTISIETKQWILSEIKKVGSLEYVHDILDDMHDAMSRMLDDLESELGKNVKLNALLAGLKL
;
A
#
# COMPACT_ATOMS: atom_id res chain seq x y z
N MET A 1 41.20 13.96 8.75
CA MET A 1 40.36 12.80 9.11
C MET A 1 38.89 13.16 9.34
N LYS A 2 38.52 14.16 10.16
CA LYS A 2 37.10 14.55 10.36
C LYS A 2 36.31 14.92 9.09
N ASN A 3 36.92 15.66 8.16
CA ASN A 3 36.25 16.06 6.90
C ASN A 3 36.01 14.89 5.94
N VAL A 4 36.83 13.85 5.99
CA VAL A 4 36.69 12.66 5.14
C VAL A 4 35.55 11.77 5.65
N ALA A 5 35.47 11.57 6.96
CA ALA A 5 34.36 10.84 7.59
C ALA A 5 33.01 11.55 7.38
N LEU A 6 32.98 12.88 7.46
CA LEU A 6 31.77 13.66 7.16
C LEU A 6 31.33 13.50 5.70
N CYS A 7 32.28 13.51 4.76
CA CYS A 7 31.99 13.32 3.34
C CYS A 7 31.39 11.93 3.06
N PHE A 8 31.97 10.86 3.63
CA PHE A 8 31.42 9.50 3.51
C PHE A 8 30.01 9.39 4.09
N MET A 9 29.78 9.91 5.31
CA MET A 9 28.44 9.89 5.92
C MET A 9 27.38 10.66 5.11
N VAL A 10 27.77 11.73 4.41
CA VAL A 10 26.85 12.48 3.54
C VAL A 10 26.55 11.68 2.27
N CYS A 11 27.57 11.08 1.65
CA CYS A 11 27.38 10.22 0.48
C CYS A 11 26.50 9.01 0.79
N ASP A 12 26.69 8.35 1.92
CA ASP A 12 25.89 7.18 2.32
C ASP A 12 24.41 7.55 2.46
N ARG A 13 24.09 8.67 3.11
CA ARG A 13 22.69 9.15 3.24
C ARG A 13 22.07 9.52 1.90
N ILE A 14 22.82 10.14 0.99
CA ILE A 14 22.35 10.45 -0.36
C ILE A 14 22.04 9.16 -1.13
N ASN A 15 22.87 8.13 -0.98
CA ASN A 15 22.66 6.83 -1.60
C ASN A 15 21.38 6.17 -1.07
N GLU A 16 21.17 6.15 0.24
CA GLU A 16 19.95 5.60 0.85
C GLU A 16 18.68 6.32 0.37
N ILE A 17 18.70 7.65 0.33
CA ILE A 17 17.58 8.46 -0.18
C ILE A 17 17.30 8.17 -1.66
N SER A 18 18.38 8.04 -2.44
CA SER A 18 18.29 7.74 -3.87
C SER A 18 17.74 6.33 -4.11
N GLU A 19 18.09 5.38 -3.26
CA GLU A 19 17.57 4.02 -3.29
C GLU A 19 16.07 3.98 -2.99
N GLU A 20 15.60 4.64 -1.93
CA GLU A 20 14.15 4.70 -1.64
C GLU A 20 13.37 5.40 -2.77
N SER A 21 13.94 6.46 -3.36
CA SER A 21 13.34 7.13 -4.52
C SER A 21 13.27 6.23 -5.75
N ARG A 22 14.29 5.41 -5.99
CA ARG A 22 14.26 4.38 -7.03
C ARG A 22 13.20 3.33 -6.75
N ASN A 23 13.11 2.85 -5.51
CA ASN A 23 12.12 1.87 -5.10
C ASN A 23 10.70 2.39 -5.32
N LEU A 24 10.43 3.66 -5.00
CA LEU A 24 9.16 4.34 -5.29
C LEU A 24 8.78 4.23 -6.77
N CYS A 25 9.72 4.53 -7.67
CA CYS A 25 9.52 4.40 -9.11
C CYS A 25 9.27 2.94 -9.55
N VAL A 26 9.98 1.97 -8.95
CA VAL A 26 9.78 0.54 -9.23
C VAL A 26 8.40 0.07 -8.79
N GLY A 27 7.97 0.41 -7.58
CA GLY A 27 6.64 0.07 -7.07
C GLY A 27 5.53 0.66 -7.94
N GLN A 28 5.64 1.94 -8.32
CA GLN A 28 4.70 2.55 -9.25
C GLN A 28 4.72 1.88 -10.64
N GLY A 29 5.91 1.48 -11.11
CA GLY A 29 6.06 0.75 -12.35
C GLY A 29 5.33 -0.61 -12.35
N LEU A 30 5.38 -1.35 -11.24
CA LEU A 30 4.67 -2.62 -11.09
C LEU A 30 3.15 -2.45 -11.12
N ASP A 31 2.60 -1.49 -10.36
CA ASP A 31 1.17 -1.15 -10.36
C ASP A 31 0.66 -0.82 -11.78
N LEU A 32 1.39 0.02 -12.51
CA LEU A 32 1.08 0.36 -13.89
C LEU A 32 1.26 -0.82 -14.86
N TYR A 33 2.31 -1.63 -14.67
CA TYR A 33 2.60 -2.78 -15.51
C TYR A 33 1.46 -3.80 -15.47
N TRP A 34 1.00 -4.17 -14.26
CA TRP A 34 -0.09 -5.12 -14.08
C TRP A 34 -1.38 -4.60 -14.67
N ARG A 35 -1.70 -3.32 -14.45
CA ARG A 35 -2.88 -2.66 -15.02
C ARG A 35 -2.85 -2.67 -16.54
N HIS A 36 -1.71 -2.34 -17.14
CA HIS A 36 -1.57 -2.27 -18.60
C HIS A 36 -1.65 -3.65 -19.27
N HIS A 37 -1.01 -4.66 -18.67
CA HIS A 37 -0.95 -6.01 -19.23
C HIS A 37 -2.09 -6.91 -18.76
N VAL A 38 -2.98 -6.40 -17.89
CA VAL A 38 -4.11 -7.15 -17.30
C VAL A 38 -3.60 -8.43 -16.61
N GLN A 39 -2.46 -8.33 -15.96
CA GLN A 39 -1.83 -9.44 -15.25
C GLN A 39 -2.09 -9.29 -13.76
N CYS A 40 -2.95 -10.15 -13.21
CA CYS A 40 -3.20 -10.17 -11.78
C CYS A 40 -1.92 -10.63 -11.04
N PRO A 41 -1.38 -9.83 -10.11
CA PRO A 41 -0.25 -10.25 -9.28
C PRO A 41 -0.67 -11.30 -8.26
N SER A 42 0.32 -11.96 -7.64
CA SER A 42 0.11 -12.69 -6.39
C SER A 42 -0.08 -11.71 -5.22
N ALA A 43 -0.56 -12.20 -4.08
CA ALA A 43 -0.64 -11.38 -2.87
C ALA A 43 0.75 -10.90 -2.44
N ASP A 44 1.77 -11.77 -2.50
CA ASP A 44 3.16 -11.44 -2.13
C ASP A 44 3.77 -10.39 -3.07
N ASP A 45 3.51 -10.50 -4.37
CA ASP A 45 3.94 -9.48 -5.35
C ASP A 45 3.28 -8.13 -5.06
N TYR A 46 1.98 -8.14 -4.75
CA TYR A 46 1.27 -6.93 -4.34
C TYR A 46 1.90 -6.30 -3.09
N ILE A 47 2.20 -7.08 -2.06
CA ILE A 47 2.88 -6.58 -0.85
C ILE A 47 4.25 -5.98 -1.21
N THR A 48 5.02 -6.65 -2.06
CA THR A 48 6.33 -6.16 -2.54
C THR A 48 6.18 -4.83 -3.30
N MET A 49 5.15 -4.69 -4.11
CA MET A 49 4.85 -3.43 -4.80
C MET A 49 4.50 -2.33 -3.80
N VAL A 50 3.64 -2.61 -2.82
CA VAL A 50 3.24 -1.65 -1.77
C VAL A 50 4.46 -1.19 -0.96
N ASP A 51 5.34 -2.10 -0.56
CA ASP A 51 6.55 -1.79 0.20
C ASP A 51 7.54 -0.93 -0.60
N ASN A 52 7.60 -1.14 -1.91
CA ASN A 52 8.41 -0.33 -2.82
C ASN A 52 7.75 1.00 -3.15
N LYS A 53 6.42 1.13 -3.10
CA LYS A 53 5.69 2.35 -3.41
C LYS A 53 5.43 3.19 -2.15
N THR A 54 4.43 2.81 -1.38
CA THR A 54 3.99 3.56 -0.20
C THR A 54 4.93 3.36 0.97
N GLY A 55 5.44 2.13 1.16
CA GLY A 55 6.45 1.84 2.19
C GLY A 55 7.75 2.64 2.00
N SER A 56 8.25 2.74 0.75
CA SER A 56 9.47 3.50 0.46
C SER A 56 9.30 4.99 0.68
N PHE A 57 8.10 5.54 0.42
CA PHE A 57 7.82 6.93 0.71
C PHE A 57 7.88 7.23 2.22
N PHE A 58 7.29 6.37 3.05
CA PHE A 58 7.37 6.48 4.51
C PHE A 58 8.81 6.35 5.02
N ARG A 59 9.58 5.39 4.49
CA ARG A 59 11.01 5.25 4.82
C ARG A 59 11.82 6.46 4.38
N LEU A 60 11.61 6.98 3.17
CA LEU A 60 12.29 8.17 2.66
C LEU A 60 12.06 9.37 3.57
N ALA A 61 10.80 9.65 3.93
CA ALA A 61 10.47 10.74 4.85
C ALA A 61 11.17 10.55 6.21
N THR A 62 11.16 9.32 6.74
CA THR A 62 11.81 8.99 8.01
C THR A 62 13.32 9.15 7.94
N ARG A 63 13.97 8.70 6.85
CA ARG A 63 15.42 8.88 6.62
C ARG A 63 15.80 10.36 6.59
N LEU A 64 14.98 11.21 5.97
CA LEU A 64 15.20 12.67 5.97
C LEU A 64 15.09 13.25 7.37
N MET A 65 14.09 12.84 8.16
CA MET A 65 13.91 13.29 9.55
C MET A 65 15.09 12.85 10.43
N VAL A 66 15.52 11.59 10.30
CA VAL A 66 16.69 11.02 10.97
C VAL A 66 17.98 11.75 10.57
N ALA A 67 18.16 12.08 9.30
CA ALA A 67 19.34 12.80 8.82
C ALA A 67 19.41 14.23 9.37
N ALA A 68 18.26 14.87 9.62
CA ALA A 68 18.17 16.20 10.20
C ALA A 68 18.18 16.21 11.74
N ALA A 69 18.07 15.04 12.39
CA ALA A 69 18.01 14.94 13.84
C ALA A 69 19.37 15.30 14.49
N PRO A 70 19.38 15.97 15.66
CA PRO A 70 20.63 16.33 16.36
C PRO A 70 21.44 15.13 16.87
N SER A 71 20.76 13.99 17.05
CA SER A 71 21.34 12.72 17.47
C SER A 71 21.24 11.71 16.33
N SER A 72 22.22 10.81 16.24
CA SER A 72 22.15 9.65 15.35
C SER A 72 21.09 8.68 15.86
N PHE A 73 19.84 8.94 15.51
CA PHE A 73 18.68 8.13 15.83
C PHE A 73 18.14 7.53 14.54
N GLY A 74 17.97 6.21 14.48
CA GLY A 74 17.60 5.50 13.25
C GLY A 74 17.69 4.00 13.47
N SER A 75 16.97 3.51 14.48
CA SER A 75 16.97 2.09 14.81
C SER A 75 16.25 1.28 13.73
N ALA A 76 16.59 -0.01 13.63
CA ALA A 76 15.94 -0.89 12.65
C ALA A 76 14.43 -1.00 12.93
N GLU A 77 14.06 -0.96 14.21
CA GLU A 77 12.70 -1.05 14.72
C GLU A 77 11.83 0.13 14.26
N LEU A 78 12.38 1.35 14.24
CA LEU A 78 11.69 2.52 13.68
C LEU A 78 11.40 2.31 12.19
N PHE A 79 12.39 1.86 11.42
CA PHE A 79 12.22 1.63 9.99
C PHE A 79 11.26 0.48 9.68
N GLN A 80 11.20 -0.54 10.54
CA GLN A 80 10.20 -1.61 10.45
C GLN A 80 8.79 -1.05 10.74
N LEU A 81 8.62 -0.24 11.79
CA LEU A 81 7.31 0.36 12.12
C LEU A 81 6.81 1.23 10.96
N VAL A 82 7.62 2.15 10.44
CA VAL A 82 7.17 3.05 9.36
C VAL A 82 6.94 2.31 8.05
N SER A 83 7.67 1.21 7.79
CA SER A 83 7.39 0.33 6.64
C SER A 83 6.03 -0.35 6.79
N LEU A 84 5.73 -0.86 7.99
CA LEU A 84 4.43 -1.47 8.30
C LEU A 84 3.30 -0.45 8.21
N MET A 85 3.51 0.78 8.69
CA MET A 85 2.56 1.89 8.54
C MET A 85 2.27 2.22 7.08
N GLY A 86 3.30 2.30 6.23
CA GLY A 86 3.13 2.54 4.80
C GLY A 86 2.34 1.42 4.12
N ARG A 87 2.60 0.17 4.49
CA ARG A 87 1.86 -1.00 4.01
C ARG A 87 0.40 -0.99 4.46
N TYR A 88 0.17 -0.76 5.76
CA TYR A 88 -1.17 -0.64 6.34
C TYR A 88 -1.97 0.46 5.65
N TYR A 89 -1.36 1.63 5.46
CA TYR A 89 -2.01 2.77 4.81
C TYR A 89 -2.53 2.42 3.41
N GLN A 90 -1.70 1.79 2.57
CA GLN A 90 -2.09 1.43 1.21
C GLN A 90 -3.19 0.35 1.18
N ILE A 91 -3.07 -0.70 2.00
CA ILE A 91 -4.07 -1.78 2.03
C ILE A 91 -5.40 -1.24 2.56
N ARG A 92 -5.37 -0.36 3.56
CA ARG A 92 -6.56 0.30 4.11
C ARG A 92 -7.22 1.22 3.08
N ASP A 93 -6.44 2.02 2.36
CA ASP A 93 -6.94 2.88 1.27
C ASP A 93 -7.66 2.05 0.19
N ASP A 94 -7.01 0.98 -0.27
CA ASP A 94 -7.57 0.01 -1.22
C ASP A 94 -8.85 -0.66 -0.70
N TYR A 95 -8.90 -1.02 0.58
CA TYR A 95 -10.08 -1.59 1.23
C TYR A 95 -11.22 -0.57 1.30
N GLN A 96 -10.94 0.65 1.77
CA GLN A 96 -11.94 1.71 1.94
C GLN A 96 -12.54 2.14 0.59
N ASN A 97 -11.76 2.13 -0.49
CA ASN A 97 -12.27 2.40 -1.84
C ASN A 97 -13.42 1.45 -2.24
N LEU A 98 -13.41 0.21 -1.75
CA LEU A 98 -14.45 -0.80 -2.01
C LEU A 98 -15.51 -0.86 -0.91
N ALA A 99 -15.14 -0.64 0.34
CA ALA A 99 -15.99 -0.84 1.51
C ALA A 99 -16.80 0.40 1.91
N SER A 100 -16.34 1.61 1.59
CA SER A 100 -16.97 2.87 2.00
C SER A 100 -17.82 3.51 0.88
N ASP A 101 -18.74 4.38 1.29
CA ASP A 101 -19.61 5.13 0.36
C ASP A 101 -18.88 6.32 -0.31
N GLU A 102 -17.72 6.74 0.22
CA GLU A 102 -16.90 7.82 -0.36
C GLU A 102 -16.00 7.28 -1.48
N GLY A 103 -16.13 7.82 -2.70
CA GLY A 103 -15.32 7.37 -3.84
C GLY A 103 -15.70 5.99 -4.41
N PHE A 104 -16.97 5.59 -4.23
CA PHE A 104 -17.56 4.29 -4.54
C PHE A 104 -16.86 3.50 -5.67
N CYS A 105 -15.94 2.62 -5.29
CA CYS A 105 -15.24 1.69 -6.18
C CYS A 105 -14.54 2.35 -7.39
N ASP A 106 -13.94 3.52 -7.22
CA ASP A 106 -13.20 4.17 -8.31
C ASP A 106 -11.97 3.37 -8.77
N ASP A 107 -11.35 2.60 -7.87
CA ASP A 107 -10.26 1.68 -8.21
C ASP A 107 -10.69 0.61 -9.23
N LEU A 108 -11.98 0.21 -9.22
CA LEU A 108 -12.51 -0.70 -10.24
C LEU A 108 -12.54 -0.04 -11.62
N SER A 109 -12.92 1.25 -11.71
CA SER A 109 -12.93 1.99 -12.97
C SER A 109 -11.52 2.28 -13.49
N GLU A 110 -10.53 2.32 -12.60
CA GLU A 110 -9.13 2.48 -12.93
C GLU A 110 -8.43 1.17 -13.34
N GLY A 111 -9.07 0.02 -13.09
CA GLY A 111 -8.45 -1.29 -13.30
C GLY A 111 -7.30 -1.52 -12.33
N LYS A 112 -7.35 -0.99 -11.12
CA LYS A 112 -6.31 -1.22 -10.11
C LYS A 112 -6.51 -2.61 -9.49
N PHE A 113 -5.40 -3.34 -9.33
CA PHE A 113 -5.40 -4.61 -8.60
C PHE A 113 -5.23 -4.35 -7.10
N SER A 114 -6.34 -4.10 -6.41
CA SER A 114 -6.37 -4.02 -4.95
C SER A 114 -6.33 -5.41 -4.31
N LEU A 115 -5.88 -5.50 -3.06
CA LEU A 115 -5.78 -6.80 -2.35
C LEU A 115 -7.10 -7.58 -2.29
N PRO A 116 -8.28 -6.96 -2.02
CA PRO A 116 -9.55 -7.68 -2.07
C PRO A 116 -9.87 -8.24 -3.47
N LEU A 117 -9.53 -7.50 -4.54
CA LEU A 117 -9.74 -7.96 -5.91
C LEU A 117 -8.79 -9.10 -6.26
N ILE A 118 -7.51 -9.02 -5.85
CA ILE A 118 -6.53 -10.09 -6.04
C ILE A 118 -7.00 -11.37 -5.35
N HIS A 119 -7.40 -11.27 -4.08
CA HIS A 119 -7.95 -12.40 -3.33
C HIS A 119 -9.18 -12.98 -4.03
N PHE A 120 -10.12 -12.13 -4.45
CA PHE A 120 -11.31 -12.58 -5.19
C PHE A 120 -10.94 -13.35 -6.47
N LEU A 121 -10.04 -12.81 -7.30
CA LEU A 121 -9.65 -13.42 -8.57
C LEU A 121 -8.93 -14.77 -8.43
N GLN A 122 -8.37 -15.05 -7.25
CA GLN A 122 -7.69 -16.30 -6.92
C GLN A 122 -8.62 -17.35 -6.31
N HIS A 123 -9.69 -16.94 -5.62
CA HIS A 123 -10.56 -17.85 -4.84
C HIS A 123 -11.98 -17.99 -5.39
N ALA A 124 -12.44 -17.09 -6.27
CA ALA A 124 -13.75 -17.15 -6.88
C ALA A 124 -13.84 -18.29 -7.94
N PRO A 125 -15.05 -18.80 -8.23
CA PRO A 125 -15.27 -19.69 -9.36
C PRO A 125 -14.75 -19.06 -10.66
N SER A 126 -14.06 -19.85 -11.51
CA SER A 126 -13.41 -19.35 -12.74
C SER A 126 -14.34 -18.51 -13.62
N GLN A 127 -15.59 -18.95 -13.80
CA GLN A 127 -16.61 -18.21 -14.54
C GLN A 127 -16.83 -16.78 -14.02
N LYS A 128 -16.86 -16.61 -12.70
CA LYS A 128 -17.07 -15.30 -12.05
C LYS A 128 -15.82 -14.44 -12.10
N ALA A 129 -14.65 -15.04 -11.85
CA ALA A 129 -13.36 -14.37 -11.99
C ALA A 129 -13.17 -13.81 -13.41
N ASP A 130 -13.45 -14.63 -14.44
CA ASP A 130 -13.31 -14.22 -15.84
C ASP A 130 -14.33 -13.16 -16.25
N GLN A 131 -15.58 -13.26 -15.74
CA GLN A 131 -16.61 -12.25 -15.96
C GLN A 131 -16.18 -10.89 -15.38
N ILE A 132 -15.70 -10.85 -14.13
CA ILE A 132 -15.24 -9.61 -13.50
C ILE A 132 -13.99 -9.07 -14.18
N ARG A 133 -13.03 -9.93 -14.55
CA ARG A 133 -11.87 -9.51 -15.37
C ARG A 133 -12.31 -8.82 -16.65
N GLY A 134 -13.29 -9.37 -17.36
CA GLY A 134 -13.78 -8.77 -18.59
C GLY A 134 -14.49 -7.43 -18.38
N LEU A 135 -15.23 -7.28 -17.27
CA LEU A 135 -15.92 -6.02 -16.96
C LEU A 135 -14.96 -4.90 -16.58
N ILE A 136 -13.90 -5.21 -15.84
CA ILE A 136 -12.89 -4.26 -15.38
C ILE A 136 -11.89 -3.95 -16.52
N PHE A 137 -11.29 -4.97 -17.13
CA PHE A 137 -10.07 -4.79 -17.93
C PHE A 137 -10.30 -4.78 -19.45
N HIS A 138 -11.28 -5.51 -20.01
CA HIS A 138 -11.49 -5.51 -21.47
C HIS A 138 -12.08 -4.20 -22.00
N ARG A 139 -12.65 -3.35 -21.14
CA ARG A 139 -13.08 -2.00 -21.51
C ARG A 139 -11.90 -1.05 -21.75
N HIS A 140 -10.79 -1.23 -21.06
CA HIS A 140 -9.60 -0.37 -21.21
C HIS A 140 -8.91 -0.53 -22.57
N GLN A 141 -8.98 -1.69 -23.21
CA GLN A 141 -8.27 -1.96 -24.48
C GLN A 141 -9.05 -1.56 -25.75
N ARG A 142 -10.38 -1.43 -25.68
CA ARG A 142 -11.23 -1.16 -26.86
C ARG A 142 -11.41 0.32 -27.18
N ALA A 143 -11.24 1.20 -26.21
CA ALA A 143 -11.33 2.63 -26.43
C ALA A 143 -9.91 3.17 -26.62
N GLY A 144 -9.54 3.52 -27.86
CA GLY A 144 -8.32 4.30 -28.16
C GLY A 144 -8.33 5.73 -27.60
N SER A 145 -9.00 5.95 -26.46
CA SER A 145 -9.16 7.21 -25.76
C SER A 145 -8.54 7.08 -24.36
N PRO A 146 -7.55 7.92 -24.02
CA PRO A 146 -6.92 7.89 -22.72
C PRO A 146 -7.75 8.73 -21.72
N LEU A 147 -8.94 8.27 -21.33
CA LEU A 147 -9.59 8.74 -20.08
C LEU A 147 -10.86 7.96 -19.75
N LYS A 148 -10.85 7.28 -18.59
CA LYS A 148 -12.01 6.83 -17.80
C LYS A 148 -13.07 5.99 -18.56
N SER A 149 -12.79 4.70 -18.79
CA SER A 149 -13.87 3.73 -18.98
C SER A 149 -14.70 3.67 -17.70
N THR A 150 -15.82 4.38 -17.68
CA THR A 150 -16.64 4.50 -16.48
C THR A 150 -17.48 3.24 -16.34
N ILE A 151 -17.13 2.38 -15.38
CA ILE A 151 -17.97 1.24 -14.99
C ILE A 151 -19.25 1.82 -14.37
N SER A 152 -20.42 1.33 -14.80
CA SER A 152 -21.69 1.81 -14.25
C SER A 152 -21.81 1.50 -12.76
N ILE A 153 -22.57 2.30 -12.03
CA ILE A 153 -22.76 2.12 -10.58
C ILE A 153 -23.34 0.74 -10.28
N GLU A 154 -24.30 0.27 -11.07
CA GLU A 154 -24.92 -1.04 -10.93
C GLU A 154 -23.90 -2.17 -11.15
N THR A 155 -22.99 -1.99 -12.11
CA THR A 155 -21.90 -2.95 -12.35
C THR A 155 -20.92 -2.96 -11.18
N LYS A 156 -20.54 -1.79 -10.66
CA LYS A 156 -19.69 -1.66 -9.46
C LYS A 156 -20.34 -2.35 -8.25
N GLN A 157 -21.63 -2.10 -7.99
CA GLN A 157 -22.40 -2.75 -6.93
C GLN A 157 -22.45 -4.26 -7.08
N TRP A 158 -22.66 -4.74 -8.30
CA TRP A 158 -22.66 -6.17 -8.58
C TRP A 158 -21.29 -6.80 -8.33
N ILE A 159 -20.20 -6.21 -8.84
CA ILE A 159 -18.83 -6.68 -8.58
C ILE A 159 -18.56 -6.73 -7.08
N LEU A 160 -18.88 -5.67 -6.34
CA LEU A 160 -18.71 -5.60 -4.90
C LEU A 160 -19.50 -6.71 -4.17
N SER A 161 -20.72 -7.01 -4.63
CA SER A 161 -21.53 -8.09 -4.06
C SER A 161 -20.88 -9.47 -4.25
N GLU A 162 -20.19 -9.71 -5.37
CA GLU A 162 -19.48 -10.96 -5.61
C GLU A 162 -18.19 -11.04 -4.79
N ILE A 163 -17.47 -9.92 -4.64
CA ILE A 163 -16.29 -9.81 -3.75
C ILE A 163 -16.67 -10.16 -2.30
N LYS A 164 -17.80 -9.62 -1.81
CA LYS A 164 -18.34 -9.91 -0.48
C LYS A 164 -18.72 -11.39 -0.31
N LYS A 165 -19.36 -12.01 -1.30
CA LYS A 165 -19.75 -13.43 -1.24
C LYS A 165 -18.56 -14.39 -1.11
N VAL A 166 -17.40 -14.01 -1.65
CA VAL A 166 -16.17 -14.79 -1.55
C VAL A 166 -15.47 -14.59 -0.20
N GLY A 167 -15.84 -13.57 0.57
CA GLY A 167 -15.19 -13.23 1.84
C GLY A 167 -13.92 -12.39 1.67
N SER A 168 -13.72 -11.77 0.50
CA SER A 168 -12.48 -11.03 0.22
C SER A 168 -12.33 -9.73 1.01
N LEU A 169 -13.43 -9.10 1.42
CA LEU A 169 -13.35 -7.90 2.27
C LEU A 169 -12.99 -8.29 3.69
N GLU A 170 -13.63 -9.33 4.21
CA GLU A 170 -13.40 -9.90 5.53
C GLU A 170 -11.93 -10.39 5.65
N TYR A 171 -11.43 -11.09 4.64
CA TYR A 171 -10.01 -11.47 4.55
C TYR A 171 -9.05 -10.29 4.70
N VAL A 172 -9.32 -9.17 4.01
CA VAL A 172 -8.45 -7.98 4.10
C VAL A 172 -8.65 -7.23 5.42
N HIS A 173 -9.87 -7.23 5.97
CA HIS A 173 -10.15 -6.65 7.28
C HIS A 173 -9.33 -7.34 8.37
N ASP A 174 -9.31 -8.67 8.41
CA ASP A 174 -8.54 -9.45 9.39
C ASP A 174 -7.04 -9.13 9.29
N ILE A 175 -6.50 -9.04 8.07
CA ILE A 175 -5.11 -8.62 7.84
C ILE A 175 -4.85 -7.22 8.39
N LEU A 176 -5.77 -6.28 8.17
CA LEU A 176 -5.62 -4.91 8.66
C LEU A 176 -5.65 -4.85 10.19
N ASP A 177 -6.54 -5.60 10.85
CA ASP A 177 -6.56 -5.70 12.31
C ASP A 177 -5.24 -6.26 12.87
N ASP A 178 -4.74 -7.35 12.30
CA ASP A 178 -3.46 -7.94 12.71
C ASP A 178 -2.29 -6.96 12.53
N MET A 179 -2.28 -6.22 11.42
CA MET A 179 -1.27 -5.19 11.14
C MET A 179 -1.39 -4.01 12.10
N HIS A 180 -2.60 -3.58 12.45
CA HIS A 180 -2.84 -2.50 13.41
C HIS A 180 -2.28 -2.87 14.78
N ASP A 181 -2.63 -4.06 15.27
CA ASP A 181 -2.15 -4.57 16.55
C ASP A 181 -0.62 -4.73 16.55
N ALA A 182 -0.02 -5.14 15.43
CA ALA A 182 1.44 -5.20 15.29
C ALA A 182 2.09 -3.81 15.33
N MET A 183 1.53 -2.80 14.65
CA MET A 183 2.03 -1.42 14.73
C MET A 183 1.96 -0.87 16.15
N SER A 184 0.87 -1.14 16.88
CA SER A 184 0.73 -0.72 18.28
C SER A 184 1.81 -1.34 19.17
N ARG A 185 2.05 -2.66 19.06
CA ARG A 185 3.12 -3.33 19.83
C ARG A 185 4.50 -2.75 19.52
N MET A 186 4.81 -2.56 18.23
CA MET A 186 6.10 -2.00 17.82
C MET A 186 6.29 -0.55 18.30
N LEU A 187 5.22 0.23 18.35
CA LEU A 187 5.26 1.57 18.93
C LEU A 187 5.53 1.51 20.44
N ASP A 188 4.84 0.64 21.17
CA ASP A 188 5.05 0.47 22.62
C ASP A 188 6.52 0.09 22.93
N ASP A 189 7.11 -0.81 22.14
CA ASP A 189 8.52 -1.20 22.27
C ASP A 189 9.46 -0.01 22.04
N LEU A 190 9.23 0.78 20.98
CA LEU A 190 10.00 2.00 20.70
C LEU A 190 9.83 3.06 21.80
N GLU A 191 8.63 3.24 22.33
CA GLU A 191 8.35 4.21 23.39
C GLU A 191 8.99 3.82 24.72
N SER A 192 9.23 2.53 24.97
CA SER A 192 9.94 2.05 26.15
C SER A 192 11.38 2.56 26.22
N GLU A 193 12.00 2.80 25.06
CA GLU A 193 13.37 3.29 24.94
C GLU A 193 13.44 4.82 24.75
N LEU A 194 12.49 5.40 24.02
CA LEU A 194 12.57 6.77 23.51
C LEU A 194 11.62 7.75 24.21
N GLY A 195 10.72 7.22 25.03
CA GLY A 195 9.65 7.97 25.66
C GLY A 195 8.39 8.03 24.80
N LYS A 196 7.27 8.35 25.45
CA LYS A 196 5.93 8.31 24.86
C LYS A 196 5.71 9.36 23.77
N ASN A 197 5.08 8.95 22.68
CA ASN A 197 4.64 9.77 21.58
C ASN A 197 3.11 9.77 21.47
N VAL A 198 2.47 10.67 22.24
CA VAL A 198 1.00 10.80 22.31
C VAL A 198 0.38 11.07 20.93
N LYS A 199 1.08 11.81 20.06
CA LYS A 199 0.57 12.14 18.72
C LYS A 199 0.54 10.92 17.81
N LEU A 200 1.60 10.11 17.83
CA LEU A 200 1.67 8.90 17.02
C LEU A 200 0.68 7.84 17.51
N ASN A 201 0.53 7.70 18.84
CA ASN A 201 -0.53 6.89 19.43
C ASN A 201 -1.93 7.31 18.96
N ALA A 202 -2.24 8.60 19.03
CA ALA A 202 -3.53 9.13 18.58
C ALA A 202 -3.74 8.91 17.06
N LEU A 203 -2.68 9.05 16.26
CA LEU A 203 -2.71 8.74 14.83
C LEU A 203 -3.06 7.27 14.59
N LEU A 204 -2.35 6.33 15.21
CA LEU A 204 -2.61 4.89 15.05
C LEU A 204 -4.02 4.54 15.53
N ALA A 205 -4.47 5.07 16.67
CA ALA A 205 -5.82 4.86 17.17
C ALA A 205 -6.90 5.35 16.19
N GLY A 206 -6.68 6.52 15.57
CA GLY A 206 -7.61 7.07 14.57
C GLY A 206 -7.61 6.35 13.22
N LEU A 207 -6.60 5.51 12.95
CA LEU A 207 -6.48 4.72 11.73
C LEU A 207 -7.16 3.35 11.81
N LYS A 208 -7.57 2.90 13.00
CA LYS A 208 -8.28 1.62 13.17
C LYS A 208 -9.60 1.63 12.38
N LEU A 209 -9.90 0.51 11.72
CA LEU A 209 -11.14 0.32 10.97
C LEU A 209 -12.33 0.02 11.88
#